data_AF-A0AAJ6AJ04-F1
#
_entry.id   AF-A0AAJ6AJ04-F1
#
_cell.length_a   1.000
_cell.length_b   1.000
_cell.length_c   1.000
_cell.angle_alpha   90.00
_cell.angle_beta   90.00
_cell.angle_gamma   90.00
#
_symmetry.space_group_name_H-M   'P 1'
#
loop_
_entity.id
_entity.type
_entity.pdbx_description
1 polymer ?
#
loop_
_entity_poly.entity_id
_entity_poly.type
_entity_poly.pdbx_seq_one_letter_code
_entity_poly.pdbx_strand_id
1 'polypeptide(L)'
;MTEMPSPYDIIQDERIDGLSELVTPYYKPPGEQEYSFPVVGQGVSSEMFQQISRAAGTGVFVQHDAEGAQSPYRLTRLPGGDAETNAKNQMMLRTSNATGRSEAAIEGFFHTQLEDMPVSFPPVTTPTTYYLALTYDPRREEEEAGPISVEVHANKLPTTHGRKHIVLYTLRREPNQLLTQATTQQHKPWLGHVINVWRYNDLPEPTSVEYGTFAVVINHQKGNGGVPDLYTNRSGHGWISILQDDKFDVTYLQNNWENYRGFGNLKGTISRGVVHLQGTVRRGAWIAGRNIATVHRRAAPAKTCFLDVRSASSTNRPDIRINADGEIFINGTGGIGNPSFLTFDGVSYPLGA
;
A
#
# COMPACT_ATOMS: atom_id res chain seq x y z
N MET A 1 -22.83 -58.29 -25.19
CA MET A 1 -22.54 -58.86 -23.86
C MET A 1 -22.05 -57.71 -23.02
N THR A 2 -22.91 -57.21 -22.13
CA THR A 2 -22.53 -56.21 -21.13
C THR A 2 -21.74 -56.95 -20.06
N GLU A 3 -20.44 -56.66 -19.95
CA GLU A 3 -19.62 -57.18 -18.86
C GLU A 3 -20.23 -56.72 -17.54
N MET A 4 -20.46 -57.67 -16.63
CA MET A 4 -20.89 -57.32 -15.28
C MET A 4 -19.72 -56.59 -14.60
N PRO A 5 -19.99 -55.46 -13.92
CA PRO A 5 -18.94 -54.72 -13.22
C PRO A 5 -18.23 -55.63 -12.24
N SER A 6 -16.90 -55.53 -12.20
CA SER A 6 -16.11 -56.33 -11.30
C SER A 6 -16.41 -55.93 -9.85
N PRO A 7 -16.16 -56.81 -8.86
CA PRO A 7 -16.31 -56.44 -7.45
C PRO A 7 -15.49 -55.21 -7.04
N TYR A 8 -14.42 -54.90 -7.77
CA TYR A 8 -13.62 -53.69 -7.56
C TYR A 8 -14.34 -52.44 -8.06
N ASP A 9 -15.04 -52.53 -9.20
CA ASP A 9 -15.79 -51.42 -9.77
C ASP A 9 -16.99 -51.04 -8.89
N ILE A 10 -17.68 -52.04 -8.32
CA ILE A 10 -18.81 -51.81 -7.38
C ILE A 10 -18.34 -51.05 -6.13
N ILE A 11 -17.17 -51.40 -5.58
CA ILE A 11 -16.61 -50.73 -4.40
C ILE A 11 -16.10 -49.33 -4.74
N GLN A 12 -15.58 -49.10 -5.95
CA GLN A 12 -15.21 -47.76 -6.40
C GLN A 12 -16.43 -46.88 -6.61
N ASP A 13 -17.50 -47.40 -7.20
CA ASP A 13 -18.75 -46.67 -7.42
C ASP A 13 -19.39 -46.27 -6.07
N GLU A 14 -19.43 -47.17 -5.07
CA GLU A 14 -19.89 -46.82 -3.72
C GLU A 14 -19.03 -45.73 -3.04
N ARG A 15 -17.71 -45.75 -3.27
CA ARG A 15 -16.81 -44.69 -2.75
C ARG A 15 -16.99 -43.37 -3.49
N ILE A 16 -17.23 -43.40 -4.79
CA ILE A 16 -17.49 -42.21 -5.62
C ILE A 16 -18.84 -41.61 -5.25
N ASP A 17 -19.87 -42.43 -5.07
CA ASP A 17 -21.19 -41.99 -4.62
C ASP A 17 -21.12 -41.37 -3.22
N GLY A 18 -20.41 -41.99 -2.27
CA GLY A 18 -20.18 -41.42 -0.94
C GLY A 18 -19.35 -40.12 -0.95
N LEU A 19 -18.46 -39.94 -1.94
CA LEU A 19 -17.73 -38.68 -2.15
C LEU A 19 -18.62 -37.61 -2.81
N SER A 20 -19.57 -38.02 -3.66
CA SER A 20 -20.51 -37.12 -4.31
C SER A 20 -21.52 -36.53 -3.31
N GLU A 21 -21.92 -37.29 -2.28
CA GLU A 21 -22.79 -36.81 -1.19
C GLU A 21 -22.10 -35.76 -0.29
N LEU A 22 -20.77 -35.76 -0.22
CA LEU A 22 -19.99 -34.77 0.53
C LEU A 22 -19.89 -33.42 -0.22
N VAL A 23 -20.08 -33.42 -1.55
CA VAL A 23 -20.09 -32.21 -2.38
C VAL A 23 -21.54 -31.76 -2.53
N THR A 24 -22.08 -31.09 -1.50
CA THR A 24 -23.42 -30.51 -1.60
C THR A 24 -23.41 -29.31 -2.57
N PRO A 25 -24.25 -29.28 -3.61
CA PRO A 25 -24.31 -28.17 -4.57
C PRO A 25 -24.81 -26.84 -3.96
N TYR A 26 -25.31 -26.87 -2.73
CA TYR A 26 -25.85 -25.71 -2.02
C TYR A 26 -25.21 -25.57 -0.65
N TYR A 27 -24.74 -24.36 -0.34
CA TYR A 27 -24.30 -24.00 1.00
C TYR A 27 -25.47 -24.11 1.98
N LYS A 28 -25.29 -24.89 3.05
CA LYS A 28 -26.25 -24.98 4.16
C LYS A 28 -25.71 -24.16 5.33
N PRO A 29 -26.27 -22.98 5.65
CA PRO A 29 -25.83 -22.22 6.80
C PRO A 29 -25.96 -23.07 8.07
N PRO A 30 -24.92 -23.13 8.91
CA PRO A 30 -25.04 -23.75 10.23
C PRO A 30 -26.18 -23.09 11.01
N GLY A 31 -26.94 -23.86 11.78
CA GLY A 31 -28.02 -23.35 12.64
C GLY A 31 -27.51 -22.62 13.90
N GLU A 32 -26.23 -22.27 13.93
CA GLU A 32 -25.59 -21.57 15.05
C GLU A 32 -25.74 -20.06 14.91
N GLN A 33 -25.63 -19.34 16.03
CA GLN A 33 -25.75 -17.87 16.05
C GLN A 33 -24.61 -17.17 15.27
N GLU A 34 -23.46 -17.82 15.14
CA GLU A 34 -22.30 -17.35 14.40
C GLU A 34 -21.76 -18.48 13.52
N TYR A 35 -21.34 -18.16 12.31
CA TYR A 35 -20.62 -19.08 11.44
C TYR A 35 -19.66 -18.32 10.54
N SER A 36 -18.56 -18.95 10.15
CA SER A 36 -17.56 -18.39 9.24
C SER A 36 -17.78 -18.90 7.82
N PHE A 37 -17.38 -18.11 6.82
CA PHE A 37 -17.36 -18.50 5.41
C PHE A 37 -16.08 -18.00 4.71
N PRO A 38 -15.58 -18.71 3.67
CA PRO A 38 -16.07 -20.02 3.21
C PRO A 38 -15.71 -21.14 4.21
N VAL A 39 -16.62 -22.10 4.38
CA VAL A 39 -16.36 -23.31 5.17
C VAL A 39 -15.54 -24.27 4.31
N VAL A 40 -14.41 -24.75 4.82
CA VAL A 40 -13.57 -25.71 4.11
C VAL A 40 -14.40 -26.94 3.73
N GLY A 41 -14.42 -27.29 2.45
CA GLY A 41 -15.13 -28.47 1.94
C GLY A 41 -16.61 -28.25 1.60
N GLN A 42 -17.15 -27.04 1.75
CA GLN A 42 -18.50 -26.71 1.26
C GLN A 42 -18.45 -25.83 0.01
N GLY A 43 -19.42 -26.03 -0.88
CA GLY A 43 -19.63 -25.15 -2.02
C GLY A 43 -19.93 -23.72 -1.58
N VAL A 44 -19.37 -22.74 -2.28
CA VAL A 44 -19.66 -21.32 -2.08
C VAL A 44 -20.83 -20.94 -2.99
N SER A 45 -21.89 -20.35 -2.45
CA SER A 45 -22.99 -19.83 -3.28
C SER A 45 -22.52 -18.63 -4.11
N SER A 46 -23.17 -18.34 -5.23
CA SER A 46 -22.83 -17.20 -6.09
C SER A 46 -22.86 -15.86 -5.34
N GLU A 47 -23.79 -15.69 -4.39
CA GLU A 47 -23.88 -14.49 -3.55
C GLU A 47 -22.70 -14.37 -2.58
N MET A 48 -22.30 -15.48 -1.95
CA MET A 48 -21.12 -15.52 -1.07
C MET A 48 -19.84 -15.26 -1.85
N PHE A 49 -19.71 -15.84 -3.03
CA PHE A 49 -18.59 -15.58 -3.92
C PHE A 49 -18.54 -14.10 -4.28
N GLN A 50 -19.67 -13.49 -4.67
CA GLN A 50 -19.71 -12.07 -5.00
C GLN A 50 -19.28 -11.17 -3.82
N GLN A 51 -19.65 -11.51 -2.58
CA GLN A 51 -19.21 -10.75 -1.40
C GLN A 51 -17.70 -10.90 -1.13
N ILE A 52 -17.17 -12.13 -1.20
CA ILE A 52 -15.73 -12.40 -1.07
C ILE A 52 -14.96 -11.62 -2.14
N SER A 53 -15.42 -11.67 -3.37
CA SER A 53 -14.69 -11.08 -4.49
C SER A 53 -14.78 -9.56 -4.53
N ARG A 54 -15.89 -8.96 -4.07
CA ARG A 54 -15.99 -7.49 -3.92
C ARG A 54 -15.06 -6.96 -2.83
N ALA A 55 -14.82 -7.72 -1.78
CA ALA A 55 -13.90 -7.33 -0.71
C ALA A 55 -12.43 -7.31 -1.15
N ALA A 56 -12.06 -8.13 -2.14
CA ALA A 56 -10.69 -8.19 -2.65
C ALA A 56 -10.28 -6.90 -3.39
N GLY A 57 -11.19 -6.26 -4.14
CA GLY A 57 -10.91 -5.08 -4.95
C GLY A 57 -10.40 -5.40 -6.36
N THR A 58 -9.71 -4.45 -7.00
CA THR A 58 -9.16 -4.62 -8.36
C THR A 58 -7.65 -4.36 -8.36
N GLY A 59 -6.87 -5.31 -8.87
CA GLY A 59 -5.42 -5.25 -8.85
C GLY A 59 -4.77 -6.62 -9.02
N VAL A 60 -3.44 -6.63 -9.11
CA VAL A 60 -2.64 -7.84 -9.21
C VAL A 60 -2.25 -8.33 -7.81
N PHE A 61 -2.39 -9.63 -7.54
CA PHE A 61 -1.92 -10.22 -6.28
C PHE A 61 -0.40 -10.27 -6.30
N VAL A 62 0.22 -9.51 -5.39
CA VAL A 62 1.68 -9.53 -5.25
C VAL A 62 2.04 -10.25 -3.98
N GLN A 63 2.80 -11.33 -4.13
CA GLN A 63 3.40 -12.00 -2.99
C GLN A 63 4.73 -11.37 -2.63
N HIS A 64 4.95 -11.30 -1.32
CA HIS A 64 6.17 -10.83 -0.71
C HIS A 64 6.88 -12.01 -0.06
N ASP A 65 8.15 -12.21 -0.39
CA ASP A 65 9.04 -13.10 0.35
C ASP A 65 10.04 -12.27 1.19
N ALA A 66 10.98 -12.95 1.84
CA ALA A 66 12.01 -12.32 2.66
C ALA A 66 12.95 -11.39 1.85
N GLU A 67 13.00 -11.52 0.52
CA GLU A 67 13.89 -10.79 -0.38
C GLU A 67 13.19 -9.63 -1.09
N GLY A 68 11.86 -9.61 -1.09
CA GLY A 68 11.06 -8.45 -1.48
C GLY A 68 9.76 -8.80 -2.19
N ALA A 69 9.21 -7.80 -2.87
CA ALA A 69 8.01 -7.96 -3.66
C ALA A 69 8.32 -8.64 -4.99
N GLN A 70 7.77 -9.84 -5.21
CA GLN A 70 7.94 -10.54 -6.47
C GLN A 70 6.98 -9.96 -7.51
N SER A 71 7.46 -9.67 -8.71
CA SER A 71 6.60 -9.17 -9.79
C SER A 71 5.88 -10.35 -10.46
N PRO A 72 4.57 -10.54 -10.29
CA PRO A 72 3.78 -11.42 -11.16
C PRO A 72 3.67 -10.83 -12.58
N TYR A 73 3.25 -11.66 -13.54
CA TYR A 73 3.06 -11.28 -14.95
C TYR A 73 4.30 -10.62 -15.59
N ARG A 74 5.43 -11.31 -15.68
CA ARG A 74 6.70 -10.71 -16.12
C ARG A 74 6.86 -10.81 -17.62
N LEU A 75 6.99 -9.68 -18.31
CA LEU A 75 7.23 -9.66 -19.74
C LEU A 75 8.72 -9.87 -20.06
N THR A 76 9.07 -10.95 -20.76
CA THR A 76 10.44 -11.27 -21.17
C THR A 76 10.51 -11.55 -22.66
N ARG A 77 11.73 -11.61 -23.20
CA ARG A 77 11.97 -12.14 -24.55
C ARG A 77 11.52 -13.60 -24.65
N LEU A 78 11.25 -14.05 -25.86
CA LEU A 78 11.06 -15.48 -26.14
C LEU A 78 12.33 -16.28 -25.83
N PRO A 79 12.23 -17.60 -25.60
CA PRO A 79 13.38 -18.44 -25.28
C PRO A 79 14.53 -18.38 -26.30
N GLY A 80 14.23 -18.21 -27.60
CA GLY A 80 15.22 -18.01 -28.66
C GLY A 80 15.83 -16.61 -28.75
N GLY A 81 15.63 -15.76 -27.73
CA GLY A 81 16.25 -14.44 -27.61
C GLY A 81 15.69 -13.40 -28.57
N ASP A 82 16.53 -12.42 -28.93
CA ASP A 82 16.11 -11.28 -29.77
C ASP A 82 15.69 -11.70 -31.18
N ALA A 83 16.36 -12.70 -31.76
CA ALA A 83 16.09 -13.16 -33.11
C ALA A 83 14.66 -13.73 -33.22
N GLU A 84 14.29 -14.63 -32.30
CA GLU A 84 12.95 -15.23 -32.28
C GLU A 84 11.87 -14.21 -31.92
N THR A 85 12.14 -13.37 -30.90
CA THR A 85 11.22 -12.30 -30.44
C THR A 85 10.85 -11.36 -31.58
N ASN A 86 11.84 -10.95 -32.38
CA ASN A 86 11.62 -10.04 -33.50
C ASN A 86 10.99 -10.73 -34.72
N ALA A 87 11.38 -11.98 -35.02
CA ALA A 87 10.81 -12.73 -36.13
C ALA A 87 9.31 -13.01 -35.92
N LYS A 88 8.91 -13.38 -34.70
CA LYS A 88 7.51 -13.66 -34.35
C LYS A 88 6.72 -12.43 -33.92
N ASN A 89 7.39 -11.29 -33.68
CA ASN A 89 6.78 -10.11 -33.05
C ASN A 89 6.01 -10.48 -31.77
N GLN A 90 6.62 -11.32 -30.93
CA GLN A 90 6.03 -11.87 -29.72
C GLN A 90 7.00 -11.74 -28.55
N MET A 91 6.46 -11.49 -27.37
CA MET A 91 7.19 -11.60 -26.10
C MET A 91 6.56 -12.71 -25.25
N MET A 92 7.29 -13.20 -24.25
CA MET A 92 6.78 -14.18 -23.30
C MET A 92 6.24 -13.46 -22.06
N LEU A 93 4.97 -13.65 -21.73
CA LEU A 93 4.43 -13.28 -20.44
C LEU A 93 4.65 -14.44 -19.47
N ARG A 94 5.60 -14.28 -18.56
CA ARG A 94 6.02 -15.30 -17.59
C ARG A 94 5.18 -15.26 -16.32
N THR A 95 4.98 -16.43 -15.74
CA THR A 95 4.42 -16.57 -14.39
C THR A 95 5.39 -16.09 -13.30
N SER A 96 4.92 -16.02 -12.05
CA SER A 96 5.80 -15.75 -10.91
C SER A 96 6.82 -16.87 -10.71
N ASN A 97 8.09 -16.53 -10.47
CA ASN A 97 9.12 -17.51 -10.14
C ASN A 97 8.86 -18.22 -8.80
N ALA A 98 8.15 -17.56 -7.88
CA ALA A 98 7.96 -18.07 -6.52
C ALA A 98 6.90 -19.17 -6.46
N THR A 99 5.81 -19.01 -7.23
CA THR A 99 4.63 -19.90 -7.16
C THR A 99 4.38 -20.67 -8.44
N GLY A 100 5.05 -20.32 -9.54
CA GLY A 100 4.74 -20.84 -10.87
C GLY A 100 3.39 -20.36 -11.42
N ARG A 101 2.72 -19.39 -10.77
CA ARG A 101 1.45 -18.81 -11.24
C ARG A 101 1.41 -17.30 -11.06
N SER A 102 0.58 -16.61 -11.84
CA SER A 102 0.30 -15.18 -11.63
C SER A 102 -1.20 -15.00 -11.42
N GLU A 103 -1.59 -14.16 -10.46
CA GLU A 103 -2.99 -14.01 -10.05
C GLU A 103 -3.38 -12.52 -10.04
N ALA A 104 -4.61 -12.21 -10.45
CA ALA A 104 -5.16 -10.86 -10.37
C ALA A 104 -6.68 -10.89 -10.12
N ALA A 105 -7.23 -9.79 -9.63
CA ALA A 105 -8.68 -9.60 -9.46
C ALA A 105 -9.15 -8.35 -10.20
N ILE A 106 -10.29 -8.44 -10.89
CA ILE A 106 -10.97 -7.31 -11.53
C ILE A 106 -12.48 -7.49 -11.35
N GLU A 107 -13.17 -6.50 -10.76
CA GLU A 107 -14.64 -6.51 -10.58
C GLU A 107 -15.17 -7.78 -9.87
N GLY A 108 -14.35 -8.38 -9.00
CA GLY A 108 -14.72 -9.60 -8.30
C GLY A 108 -14.58 -10.90 -9.11
N PHE A 109 -13.95 -10.85 -10.28
CA PHE A 109 -13.46 -12.04 -10.97
C PHE A 109 -11.97 -12.19 -10.75
N PHE A 110 -11.51 -13.43 -10.65
CA PHE A 110 -10.10 -13.76 -10.50
C PHE A 110 -9.55 -14.28 -11.82
N HIS A 111 -8.36 -13.80 -12.19
CA HIS A 111 -7.58 -14.31 -13.30
C HIS A 111 -6.35 -15.03 -12.76
N THR A 112 -6.12 -16.25 -13.25
CA THR A 112 -4.93 -17.05 -12.91
C THR A 112 -4.22 -17.46 -14.18
N GLN A 113 -2.96 -17.05 -14.32
CA GLN A 113 -2.05 -17.57 -15.32
C GLN A 113 -1.28 -18.75 -14.72
N LEU A 114 -1.47 -19.94 -15.30
CA LEU A 114 -0.83 -21.18 -14.84
C LEU A 114 0.46 -21.50 -15.59
N GLU A 115 0.63 -20.98 -16.80
CA GLU A 115 1.78 -21.27 -17.66
C GLU A 115 2.27 -20.01 -18.37
N ASP A 116 3.55 -20.01 -18.76
CA ASP A 116 4.14 -18.95 -19.57
C ASP A 116 3.45 -18.89 -20.94
N MET A 117 3.00 -17.70 -21.35
CA MET A 117 2.25 -17.55 -22.61
C MET A 117 2.90 -16.52 -23.55
N PRO A 118 2.99 -16.82 -24.87
CA PRO A 118 3.43 -15.83 -25.84
C PRO A 118 2.34 -14.78 -26.08
N VAL A 119 2.72 -13.51 -26.06
CA VAL A 119 1.86 -12.36 -26.34
C VAL A 119 2.35 -11.63 -27.58
N SER A 120 1.42 -11.33 -28.50
CA SER A 120 1.75 -10.78 -29.82
C SER A 120 1.67 -9.26 -29.85
N PHE A 121 2.70 -8.62 -30.39
CA PHE A 121 2.80 -7.18 -30.60
C PHE A 121 3.07 -6.90 -32.07
N PRO A 122 2.02 -6.75 -32.91
CA PRO A 122 2.18 -6.65 -34.36
C PRO A 122 3.19 -5.57 -34.81
N PRO A 123 3.83 -5.74 -35.98
CA PRO A 123 4.65 -4.68 -36.57
C PRO A 123 3.79 -3.48 -36.97
N VAL A 124 4.38 -2.28 -36.93
CA VAL A 124 3.66 -1.02 -37.14
C VAL A 124 4.31 -0.17 -38.21
N THR A 125 3.47 0.51 -38.99
CA THR A 125 3.86 1.49 -40.02
C THR A 125 3.69 2.94 -39.55
N THR A 126 3.04 3.15 -38.40
CA THR A 126 2.85 4.44 -37.74
C THR A 126 3.21 4.32 -36.26
N PRO A 127 3.63 5.41 -35.59
CA PRO A 127 3.92 5.38 -34.16
C PRO A 127 2.72 4.83 -33.38
N THR A 128 2.94 3.74 -32.65
CA THR A 128 1.87 2.99 -31.99
C THR A 128 2.24 2.70 -30.55
N THR A 129 1.26 2.91 -29.66
CA THR A 129 1.38 2.52 -28.25
C THR A 129 0.58 1.26 -27.99
N TYR A 130 1.24 0.17 -27.64
CA TYR A 130 0.59 -1.06 -27.20
C TYR A 130 0.38 -1.04 -25.69
N TYR A 131 -0.80 -1.49 -25.27
CA TYR A 131 -1.14 -1.76 -23.87
C TYR A 131 -1.32 -3.26 -23.71
N LEU A 132 -0.42 -3.90 -22.97
CA LEU A 132 -0.63 -5.26 -22.48
C LEU A 132 -1.41 -5.15 -21.17
N ALA A 133 -2.62 -5.69 -21.15
CA ALA A 133 -3.53 -5.56 -20.02
C ALA A 133 -4.25 -6.86 -19.73
N LEU A 134 -4.67 -7.02 -18.48
CA LEU A 134 -5.77 -7.92 -18.14
C LEU A 134 -7.07 -7.17 -18.41
N THR A 135 -7.86 -7.65 -19.36
CA THR A 135 -9.16 -7.09 -19.73
C THR A 135 -10.27 -7.91 -19.11
N TYR A 136 -11.12 -7.27 -18.33
CA TYR A 136 -12.44 -7.78 -17.97
C TYR A 136 -13.45 -7.39 -19.07
N ASP A 137 -14.18 -8.36 -19.61
CA ASP A 137 -15.33 -8.17 -20.50
C ASP A 137 -16.56 -8.87 -19.90
N PRO A 138 -17.59 -8.14 -19.45
CA PRO A 138 -18.77 -8.73 -18.81
C PRO A 138 -19.56 -9.68 -19.72
N ARG A 139 -19.37 -9.59 -21.04
CA ARG A 139 -20.07 -10.46 -22.00
C ARG A 139 -19.48 -11.87 -22.07
N ARG A 140 -18.30 -12.06 -21.47
CA ARG A 140 -17.57 -13.33 -21.44
C ARG A 140 -17.71 -14.04 -20.08
N GLU A 141 -18.62 -13.57 -19.22
CA GLU A 141 -18.84 -14.14 -17.89
C GLU A 141 -19.27 -15.61 -17.91
N GLU A 142 -20.01 -16.01 -18.95
CA GLU A 142 -20.48 -17.38 -19.13
C GLU A 142 -19.51 -18.27 -19.94
N GLU A 143 -18.39 -17.73 -20.42
CA GLU A 143 -17.38 -18.52 -21.12
C GLU A 143 -16.57 -19.37 -20.14
N GLU A 144 -16.11 -20.54 -20.58
CA GLU A 144 -15.28 -21.46 -19.77
C GLU A 144 -13.98 -20.80 -19.26
N ALA A 145 -13.37 -19.95 -20.07
CA ALA A 145 -12.17 -19.19 -19.70
C ALA A 145 -12.46 -18.00 -18.77
N GLY A 146 -13.74 -17.67 -18.56
CA GLY A 146 -14.20 -16.55 -17.76
C GLY A 146 -14.02 -15.18 -18.41
N PRO A 147 -14.40 -14.11 -17.69
CA PRO A 147 -14.50 -12.77 -18.26
C PRO A 147 -13.18 -11.99 -18.30
N ILE A 148 -12.13 -12.46 -17.63
CA ILE A 148 -10.82 -11.80 -17.60
C ILE A 148 -9.86 -12.54 -18.50
N SER A 149 -9.17 -11.81 -19.39
CA SER A 149 -8.10 -12.39 -20.19
C SER A 149 -6.95 -11.43 -20.45
N VAL A 150 -5.77 -11.97 -20.75
CA VAL A 150 -4.59 -11.21 -21.17
C VAL A 150 -4.79 -10.76 -22.62
N GLU A 151 -4.78 -9.45 -22.85
CA GLU A 151 -4.98 -8.86 -24.17
C GLU A 151 -3.96 -7.76 -24.47
N VAL A 152 -3.65 -7.59 -25.75
CA VAL A 152 -2.81 -6.50 -26.26
C VAL A 152 -3.68 -5.55 -27.08
N HIS A 153 -3.77 -4.30 -26.65
CA HIS A 153 -4.54 -3.25 -27.32
C HIS A 153 -3.63 -2.21 -27.96
N ALA A 154 -3.91 -1.83 -29.21
CA ALA A 154 -3.17 -0.79 -29.92
C ALA A 154 -3.84 0.58 -29.74
N ASN A 155 -3.05 1.59 -29.38
CA ASN A 155 -3.35 3.02 -29.25
C ASN A 155 -4.41 3.41 -28.21
N LYS A 156 -5.40 2.56 -27.94
CA LYS A 156 -6.49 2.83 -27.00
C LYS A 156 -6.97 1.55 -26.35
N LEU A 157 -7.27 1.64 -25.05
CA LEU A 157 -7.97 0.59 -24.31
C LEU A 157 -9.49 0.72 -24.52
N PRO A 158 -10.20 -0.35 -24.92
CA PRO A 158 -11.62 -0.30 -25.19
C PRO A 158 -12.45 -0.26 -23.89
N THR A 159 -13.07 0.88 -23.59
CA THR A 159 -13.96 1.02 -22.42
C THR A 159 -15.45 0.77 -22.74
N THR A 160 -15.76 0.39 -23.98
CA THR A 160 -17.13 0.09 -24.39
C THR A 160 -17.63 -1.19 -23.72
N HIS A 161 -18.95 -1.30 -23.58
CA HIS A 161 -19.62 -2.47 -22.99
C HIS A 161 -19.16 -2.82 -21.56
N GLY A 162 -18.74 -1.83 -20.77
CA GLY A 162 -18.37 -2.04 -19.37
C GLY A 162 -16.99 -2.69 -19.17
N ARG A 163 -16.19 -2.80 -20.24
CA ARG A 163 -14.83 -3.35 -20.15
C ARG A 163 -13.95 -2.54 -19.21
N LYS A 164 -13.18 -3.25 -18.39
CA LYS A 164 -12.20 -2.66 -17.46
C LYS A 164 -10.84 -3.31 -17.66
N HIS A 165 -9.79 -2.59 -17.34
CA HIS A 165 -8.43 -3.02 -17.62
C HIS A 165 -7.50 -2.80 -16.44
N ILE A 166 -6.67 -3.80 -16.17
CA ILE A 166 -5.44 -3.63 -15.41
C ILE A 166 -4.31 -3.58 -16.44
N VAL A 167 -3.70 -2.41 -16.63
CA VAL A 167 -2.55 -2.28 -17.55
C VAL A 167 -1.30 -2.81 -16.86
N LEU A 168 -0.65 -3.81 -17.47
CA LEU A 168 0.59 -4.41 -16.97
C LEU A 168 1.82 -3.77 -17.61
N TYR A 169 1.77 -3.54 -18.93
CA TYR A 169 2.87 -2.92 -19.67
C TYR A 169 2.35 -1.95 -20.73
N THR A 170 3.14 -0.91 -20.98
CA THR A 170 2.99 -0.03 -22.13
C THR A 170 4.23 -0.14 -23.00
N LEU A 171 4.06 -0.50 -24.27
CA LEU A 171 5.14 -0.57 -25.24
C LEU A 171 4.93 0.47 -26.32
N ARG A 172 5.95 1.29 -26.60
CA ARG A 172 5.91 2.28 -27.69
C ARG A 172 6.81 1.81 -28.83
N ARG A 173 6.22 1.66 -30.02
CA ARG A 173 6.92 1.30 -31.26
C ARG A 173 6.83 2.43 -32.27
N GLU A 174 7.98 2.78 -32.81
CA GLU A 174 8.11 3.60 -34.01
C GLU A 174 7.94 2.74 -35.28
N PRO A 175 7.62 3.36 -36.43
CA PRO A 175 7.56 2.66 -37.71
C PRO A 175 8.84 1.87 -38.00
N ASN A 176 8.70 0.63 -38.46
CA ASN A 176 9.82 -0.28 -38.80
C ASN A 176 10.80 -0.60 -37.64
N GLN A 177 10.46 -0.25 -36.40
CA GLN A 177 11.28 -0.59 -35.24
C GLN A 177 11.11 -2.06 -34.87
N LEU A 178 12.20 -2.75 -34.53
CA LEU A 178 12.15 -4.11 -33.99
C LEU A 178 11.45 -4.13 -32.64
N LEU A 179 10.77 -5.24 -32.31
CA LEU A 179 10.05 -5.35 -31.04
C LEU A 179 10.99 -5.23 -29.84
N THR A 180 12.19 -5.81 -29.93
CA THR A 180 13.20 -5.75 -28.85
C THR A 180 13.80 -4.36 -28.64
N GLN A 181 13.59 -3.43 -29.57
CA GLN A 181 14.03 -2.04 -29.47
C GLN A 181 12.92 -1.11 -28.93
N ALA A 182 11.69 -1.61 -28.79
CA ALA A 182 10.55 -0.83 -28.34
C ALA A 182 10.74 -0.34 -26.89
N THR A 183 10.34 0.90 -26.63
CA THR A 183 10.38 1.44 -25.26
C THR A 183 9.29 0.77 -24.44
N THR A 184 9.68 0.01 -23.43
CA THR A 184 8.76 -0.74 -22.56
C THR A 184 8.71 -0.09 -21.19
N GLN A 185 7.51 0.30 -20.77
CA GLN A 185 7.20 0.78 -19.43
C GLN A 185 6.39 -0.29 -18.70
N GLN A 186 6.90 -0.78 -17.58
CA GLN A 186 6.15 -1.65 -16.69
C GLN A 186 5.24 -0.83 -15.78
N HIS A 187 4.02 -1.29 -15.60
CA HIS A 187 3.09 -0.84 -14.60
C HIS A 187 2.94 -1.92 -13.53
N LYS A 188 2.89 -1.51 -12.27
CA LYS A 188 2.64 -2.43 -11.15
C LYS A 188 1.38 -1.96 -10.42
N PRO A 189 0.19 -2.30 -10.92
CA PRO A 189 -1.08 -2.08 -10.22
C PRO A 189 -1.33 -3.24 -9.25
N TRP A 190 -1.03 -3.03 -7.97
CA TRP A 190 -1.15 -4.02 -6.91
C TRP A 190 -2.58 -4.02 -6.40
N LEU A 191 -3.09 -5.18 -6.03
CA LEU A 191 -4.26 -5.25 -5.17
C LEU A 191 -3.84 -4.78 -3.78
N GLY A 192 -4.32 -3.62 -3.36
CA GLY A 192 -4.05 -3.06 -2.03
C GLY A 192 -5.29 -3.16 -1.16
N HIS A 193 -5.12 -3.64 0.07
CA HIS A 193 -6.20 -3.61 1.06
C HIS A 193 -6.42 -2.18 1.57
N VAL A 194 -7.67 -1.79 1.78
CA VAL A 194 -8.02 -0.51 2.38
C VAL A 194 -8.67 -0.72 3.75
N ILE A 195 -8.10 -0.12 4.79
CA ILE A 195 -8.66 -0.12 6.13
C ILE A 195 -9.17 1.29 6.46
N ASN A 196 -10.40 1.41 6.96
CA ASN A 196 -10.93 2.67 7.45
C ASN A 196 -11.00 2.62 8.96
N VAL A 197 -10.36 3.57 9.65
CA VAL A 197 -10.35 3.64 11.11
C VAL A 197 -10.74 5.03 11.60
N TRP A 198 -11.26 5.09 12.83
CA TRP A 198 -11.71 6.35 13.42
C TRP A 198 -10.54 7.19 13.95
N ARG A 199 -9.51 6.55 14.51
CA ARG A 199 -8.34 7.24 15.06
C ARG A 199 -7.07 6.49 14.70
N TYR A 200 -5.95 7.19 14.72
CA TYR A 200 -4.65 6.60 14.40
C TYR A 200 -4.30 5.41 15.31
N ASN A 201 -4.69 5.49 16.59
CA ASN A 201 -4.46 4.40 17.56
C ASN A 201 -5.33 3.17 17.31
N ASP A 202 -6.33 3.26 16.43
CA ASP A 202 -7.18 2.14 16.03
C ASP A 202 -6.60 1.41 14.81
N LEU A 203 -5.50 1.91 14.24
CA LEU A 203 -4.77 1.19 13.19
C LEU A 203 -4.24 -0.13 13.76
N PRO A 204 -4.40 -1.24 13.02
CA PRO A 204 -3.82 -2.50 13.44
C PRO A 204 -2.30 -2.42 13.46
N GLU A 205 -1.67 -3.35 14.18
CA GLU A 205 -0.22 -3.46 14.20
C GLU A 205 0.29 -3.62 12.76
N PRO A 206 1.28 -2.84 12.29
CA PRO A 206 1.70 -2.89 10.89
C PRO A 206 2.24 -4.27 10.46
N THR A 207 2.65 -5.11 11.39
CA THR A 207 3.07 -6.51 11.17
C THR A 207 1.92 -7.47 10.91
N SER A 208 0.69 -7.09 11.28
CA SER A 208 -0.52 -7.92 11.18
C SER A 208 -1.33 -7.72 9.91
N VAL A 209 -0.88 -6.82 9.02
CA VAL A 209 -1.56 -6.48 7.75
C VAL A 209 -0.65 -6.71 6.56
N GLU A 210 -1.25 -6.92 5.39
CA GLU A 210 -0.52 -7.15 4.15
C GLU A 210 0.27 -5.90 3.70
N TYR A 211 1.32 -6.14 2.93
CA TYR A 211 2.11 -5.08 2.33
C TYR A 211 1.28 -4.21 1.37
N GLY A 212 1.50 -2.89 1.40
CA GLY A 212 0.76 -1.97 0.55
C GLY A 212 -0.67 -1.72 1.01
N THR A 213 -1.05 -2.22 2.20
CA THR A 213 -2.31 -1.83 2.84
C THR A 213 -2.33 -0.31 3.01
N PHE A 214 -3.42 0.29 2.58
CA PHE A 214 -3.72 1.70 2.70
C PHE A 214 -4.75 1.89 3.81
N ALA A 215 -4.55 2.86 4.67
CA ALA A 215 -5.49 3.20 5.73
C ALA A 215 -6.01 4.62 5.56
N VAL A 216 -7.29 4.82 5.83
CA VAL A 216 -7.89 6.15 5.94
C VAL A 216 -8.30 6.37 7.39
N VAL A 217 -7.62 7.32 8.04
CA VAL A 217 -7.88 7.69 9.43
C VAL A 217 -8.84 8.88 9.46
N ILE A 218 -10.09 8.65 9.87
CA ILE A 218 -11.14 9.67 9.87
C ILE A 218 -11.10 10.45 11.20
N ASN A 219 -10.29 11.51 11.26
CA ASN A 219 -10.21 12.32 12.49
C ASN A 219 -11.42 13.27 12.62
N HIS A 220 -12.44 12.87 13.39
CA HIS A 220 -13.63 13.67 13.66
C HIS A 220 -13.38 14.97 14.46
N GLN A 221 -12.20 15.17 15.06
CA GLN A 221 -11.92 16.38 15.85
C GLN A 221 -11.37 17.55 15.02
N LYS A 222 -10.90 17.31 13.80
CA LYS A 222 -10.59 18.38 12.85
C LYS A 222 -11.67 18.33 11.77
N GLY A 223 -12.43 19.41 11.62
CA GLY A 223 -13.55 19.50 10.66
C GLY A 223 -13.14 19.47 9.17
N ASN A 224 -12.13 18.70 8.78
CA ASN A 224 -11.66 18.54 7.42
C ASN A 224 -10.94 17.19 7.23
N GLY A 225 -11.63 16.23 6.61
CA GLY A 225 -11.05 15.10 5.85
C GLY A 225 -10.33 14.00 6.63
N GLY A 226 -10.51 12.75 6.21
CA GLY A 226 -9.65 11.66 6.66
C GLY A 226 -8.21 11.87 6.18
N VAL A 227 -7.22 11.48 7.00
CA VAL A 227 -5.81 11.48 6.59
C VAL A 227 -5.47 10.10 6.04
N PRO A 228 -4.97 10.01 4.79
CA PRO A 228 -4.54 8.74 4.22
C PRO A 228 -3.13 8.36 4.68
N ASP A 229 -3.00 7.15 5.23
CA ASP A 229 -1.76 6.50 5.63
C ASP A 229 -1.51 5.25 4.77
N LEU A 230 -0.24 4.91 4.52
CA LEU A 230 0.20 3.78 3.71
C LEU A 230 1.22 2.95 4.48
N TYR A 231 1.04 1.64 4.50
CA TYR A 231 2.07 0.74 4.99
C TYR A 231 3.17 0.56 3.93
N THR A 232 4.39 1.02 4.21
CA THR A 232 5.56 0.81 3.32
C THR A 232 6.75 0.26 4.09
N ASN A 233 7.43 -0.71 3.49
CA ASN A 233 8.69 -1.26 3.97
C ASN A 233 9.85 -0.53 3.28
N ARG A 234 10.58 0.29 4.02
CA ARG A 234 11.94 0.72 3.63
C ARG A 234 13.00 0.38 4.66
N SER A 235 12.68 0.23 5.94
CA SER A 235 13.64 -0.17 6.98
C SER A 235 12.99 -0.64 8.31
N GLY A 236 11.68 -0.87 8.35
CA GLY A 236 10.92 -1.20 9.56
C GLY A 236 9.41 -1.26 9.30
N HIS A 237 8.65 -1.94 10.16
CA HIS A 237 7.20 -2.03 10.09
C HIS A 237 6.57 -0.70 10.55
N GLY A 238 5.79 -0.03 9.69
CA GLY A 238 5.16 1.25 10.06
C GLY A 238 4.18 1.83 9.03
N TRP A 239 3.27 2.67 9.52
CA TRP A 239 2.34 3.47 8.70
C TRP A 239 2.98 4.81 8.33
N ILE A 240 2.86 5.20 7.06
CA ILE A 240 3.40 6.45 6.51
C ILE A 240 2.26 7.30 5.92
N SER A 241 2.10 8.53 6.38
CA SER A 241 1.14 9.48 5.79
C SER A 241 1.53 9.85 4.37
N ILE A 242 0.58 9.77 3.44
CA ILE A 242 0.79 10.16 2.03
C ILE A 242 0.74 11.69 1.85
N LEU A 243 0.13 12.41 2.80
CA LEU A 243 0.11 13.88 2.78
C LEU A 243 1.45 14.40 3.30
N GLN A 244 2.39 14.60 2.38
CA GLN A 244 3.71 15.17 2.63
C GLN A 244 3.63 16.55 3.33
N ASP A 245 4.61 16.78 4.23
CA ASP A 245 4.63 17.71 5.38
C ASP A 245 3.76 17.25 6.55
N ASP A 246 4.33 16.34 7.35
CA ASP A 246 3.74 15.90 8.61
C ASP A 246 3.85 17.06 9.62
N LYS A 247 2.85 17.95 9.58
CA LYS A 247 2.71 19.07 10.50
C LYS A 247 2.20 18.52 11.82
N PHE A 248 2.96 18.73 12.88
CA PHE A 248 2.55 18.41 14.24
C PHE A 248 2.47 19.69 15.07
N ASP A 249 1.43 19.80 15.89
CA ASP A 249 1.35 20.84 16.91
C ASP A 249 2.15 20.38 18.12
N VAL A 250 3.01 21.24 18.68
CA VAL A 250 3.60 21.00 20.00
C VAL A 250 2.57 21.49 21.03
N THR A 251 1.53 20.69 21.22
CA THR A 251 0.31 21.08 21.94
C THR A 251 0.45 21.01 23.46
N TYR A 252 1.43 20.25 23.96
CA TYR A 252 1.67 20.05 25.39
C TYR A 252 2.87 20.88 25.86
N LEU A 253 2.66 22.19 25.97
CA LEU A 253 3.58 23.03 26.72
C LEU A 253 3.49 22.65 28.21
N GLN A 254 4.64 22.52 28.85
CA GLN A 254 4.77 22.02 30.22
C GLN A 254 5.18 23.14 31.16
N ASN A 255 5.05 22.88 32.47
CA ASN A 255 5.60 23.72 33.53
C ASN A 255 5.35 25.23 33.36
N ASN A 256 4.11 25.61 33.03
CA ASN A 256 3.68 27.00 32.88
C ASN A 256 4.34 27.77 31.71
N TRP A 257 4.81 27.06 30.68
CA TRP A 257 5.10 27.64 29.37
C TRP A 257 3.81 27.79 28.56
N GLU A 258 3.69 28.90 27.84
CA GLU A 258 2.49 29.24 27.04
C GLU A 258 2.89 29.68 25.64
N ASN A 259 2.04 29.42 24.65
CA ASN A 259 2.23 29.98 23.31
C ASN A 259 2.11 31.51 23.36
N TYR A 260 3.04 32.20 22.72
CA TYR A 260 3.00 33.65 22.63
C TYR A 260 2.13 34.07 21.44
N ARG A 261 0.89 34.46 21.72
CA ARG A 261 -0.16 34.73 20.72
C ARG A 261 0.25 35.69 19.59
N GLY A 262 1.18 36.61 19.84
CA GLY A 262 1.65 37.58 18.84
C GLY A 262 2.59 37.01 17.77
N PHE A 263 3.22 35.84 18.00
CA PHE A 263 4.28 35.29 17.14
C PHE A 263 4.02 33.83 16.71
N GLY A 264 2.81 33.33 16.98
CA GLY A 264 2.38 31.99 16.58
C GLY A 264 2.75 30.90 17.59
N ASN A 265 1.97 29.82 17.55
CA ASN A 265 2.15 28.66 18.43
C ASN A 265 3.40 27.87 18.06
N LEU A 266 4.02 27.25 19.07
CA LEU A 266 5.07 26.26 18.85
C LEU A 266 4.49 25.06 18.10
N LYS A 267 5.06 24.80 16.92
CA LYS A 267 4.67 23.71 16.02
C LYS A 267 5.89 23.22 15.27
N GLY A 268 5.79 22.03 14.68
CA GLY A 268 6.83 21.50 13.84
C GLY A 268 6.31 20.88 12.55
N THR A 269 7.22 20.77 11.59
CA THR A 269 7.00 20.08 10.32
C THR A 269 8.12 19.08 10.13
N ILE A 270 7.78 17.83 9.81
CA ILE A 270 8.76 16.84 9.38
C ILE A 270 8.89 16.92 7.86
N SER A 271 10.09 17.23 7.38
CA SER A 271 10.41 17.26 5.96
C SER A 271 11.75 16.61 5.69
N ARG A 272 11.78 15.58 4.83
CA ARG A 272 13.00 14.90 4.35
C ARG A 272 13.97 14.47 5.47
N GLY A 273 13.43 13.89 6.55
CA GLY A 273 14.23 13.42 7.69
C GLY A 273 14.77 14.53 8.60
N VAL A 274 14.27 15.76 8.44
CA VAL A 274 14.57 16.91 9.30
C VAL A 274 13.27 17.39 9.92
N VAL A 275 13.33 17.68 11.21
CA VAL A 275 12.25 18.37 11.91
C VAL A 275 12.55 19.86 11.90
N HIS A 276 11.59 20.65 11.43
CA HIS A 276 11.63 22.11 11.50
C HIS A 276 10.66 22.56 12.57
N LEU A 277 11.14 23.23 13.61
CA LEU A 277 10.30 23.90 14.59
C LEU A 277 10.09 25.36 14.19
N GLN A 278 8.97 25.93 14.64
CA GLN A 278 8.64 27.33 14.48
C GLN A 278 7.64 27.75 15.57
N GLY A 279 7.57 29.05 15.82
CA GLY A 279 6.71 29.66 16.83
C GLY A 279 7.47 30.09 18.08
N THR A 280 6.75 30.80 18.94
CA THR A 280 7.31 31.41 20.13
C THR A 280 6.53 30.97 21.36
N VAL A 281 7.26 30.57 22.39
CA VAL A 281 6.70 30.32 23.72
C VAL A 281 7.14 31.41 24.67
N ARG A 282 6.30 31.74 25.64
CA ARG A 282 6.61 32.65 26.72
C ARG A 282 6.42 31.96 28.06
N ARG A 283 7.08 32.52 29.06
CA ARG A 283 6.80 32.18 30.44
C ARG A 283 5.38 32.65 30.80
N GLY A 284 4.59 31.78 31.42
CA GLY A 284 3.31 32.14 32.02
C GLY A 284 3.50 32.97 33.31
N ALA A 285 2.40 33.22 34.02
CA ALA A 285 2.37 34.14 35.18
C ALA A 285 3.24 33.71 36.37
N TRP A 286 3.47 32.41 36.56
CA TRP A 286 4.28 31.80 37.62
C TRP A 286 5.67 31.40 37.11
N ILE A 287 6.61 31.14 38.03
CA ILE A 287 7.95 30.64 37.70
C ILE A 287 7.79 29.35 36.89
N ALA A 288 8.11 29.41 35.59
CA ALA A 288 8.09 28.23 34.76
C ALA A 288 9.22 27.27 35.13
N GLY A 289 8.93 25.98 35.03
CA GLY A 289 9.94 24.93 35.14
C GLY A 289 10.83 24.87 33.89
N ARG A 290 11.84 24.00 33.94
CA ARG A 290 12.84 23.90 32.87
C ARG A 290 12.34 23.14 31.65
N ASN A 291 11.39 22.23 31.81
CA ASN A 291 10.84 21.47 30.69
C ASN A 291 9.77 22.34 30.04
N ILE A 292 9.97 22.60 28.76
CA ILE A 292 9.19 23.56 27.97
C ILE A 292 8.03 22.83 27.30
N ALA A 293 8.33 21.70 26.66
CA ALA A 293 7.37 20.94 25.88
C ALA A 293 7.90 19.55 25.57
N THR A 294 7.03 18.67 25.09
CA THR A 294 7.43 17.40 24.46
C THR A 294 6.90 17.37 23.03
N VAL A 295 7.76 17.09 22.06
CA VAL A 295 7.32 16.89 20.67
C VAL A 295 6.65 15.53 20.50
N HIS A 296 5.89 15.35 19.43
CA HIS A 296 5.34 14.04 19.11
C HIS A 296 6.46 13.00 18.97
N ARG A 297 6.24 11.75 19.42
CA ARG A 297 7.27 10.68 19.38
C ARG A 297 7.89 10.50 17.98
N ARG A 298 7.08 10.63 16.93
CA ARG A 298 7.51 10.60 15.51
C ARG A 298 8.44 11.74 15.09
N ALA A 299 8.56 12.79 15.91
CA ALA A 299 9.45 13.92 15.72
C ALA A 299 10.64 13.90 16.70
N ALA A 300 10.80 12.85 17.52
CA ALA A 300 11.93 12.78 18.44
C ALA A 300 13.26 12.55 17.68
N PRO A 301 14.36 13.19 18.10
CA PRO A 301 15.67 12.94 17.49
C PRO A 301 16.25 11.59 17.95
N ALA A 302 17.15 11.00 17.16
CA ALA A 302 17.81 9.74 17.54
C ALA A 302 18.69 9.87 18.80
N LYS A 303 19.15 11.08 19.09
CA LYS A 303 20.03 11.40 20.22
C LYS A 303 19.69 12.80 20.72
N THR A 304 20.10 13.13 21.94
CA THR A 304 19.93 14.48 22.47
C THR A 304 20.62 15.51 21.55
N CYS A 305 19.89 16.54 21.14
CA CYS A 305 20.39 17.63 20.31
C CYS A 305 20.28 18.97 21.06
N PHE A 306 21.21 19.88 20.81
CA PHE A 306 21.10 21.28 21.24
C PHE A 306 20.36 22.08 20.17
N LEU A 307 19.46 22.96 20.61
CA LEU A 307 18.62 23.77 19.75
C LEU A 307 19.11 25.22 19.80
N ASP A 308 19.38 25.83 18.65
CA ASP A 308 19.72 27.25 18.57
C ASP A 308 18.46 28.12 18.68
N VAL A 309 18.00 28.32 19.91
CA VAL A 309 16.79 29.07 20.23
C VAL A 309 17.14 30.51 20.60
N ARG A 310 16.38 31.48 20.07
CA ARG A 310 16.57 32.90 20.39
C ARG A 310 15.66 33.34 21.53
N SER A 311 16.20 34.11 22.47
CA SER A 311 15.46 34.90 23.46
C SER A 311 15.68 36.38 23.15
N ALA A 312 14.65 37.23 23.22
CA ALA A 312 14.83 38.65 22.87
C ALA A 312 15.03 39.60 24.05
N SER A 313 15.32 39.09 25.26
CA SER A 313 15.59 39.95 26.42
C SER A 313 17.02 39.90 26.99
N SER A 314 18.01 39.29 26.30
CA SER A 314 19.42 39.37 26.74
C SER A 314 20.40 38.88 25.68
N THR A 315 21.65 39.33 25.80
CA THR A 315 22.85 38.73 25.17
C THR A 315 23.08 37.26 25.56
N ASN A 316 22.31 36.72 26.51
CA ASN A 316 22.36 35.31 26.90
C ASN A 316 21.50 34.45 25.98
N ARG A 317 22.13 33.48 25.32
CA ARG A 317 21.46 32.37 24.64
C ARG A 317 21.25 31.26 25.68
N PRO A 318 20.00 30.93 26.05
CA PRO A 318 19.75 29.79 26.93
C PRO A 318 20.14 28.51 26.21
N ASP A 319 20.85 27.61 26.90
CA ASP A 319 21.16 26.30 26.36
C ASP A 319 19.88 25.45 26.32
N ILE A 320 19.23 25.40 25.17
CA ILE A 320 18.05 24.56 24.97
C ILE A 320 18.48 23.23 24.38
N ARG A 321 17.95 22.12 24.90
CA ARG A 321 18.13 20.80 24.31
C ARG A 321 16.82 20.07 24.13
N ILE A 322 16.80 19.19 23.15
CA ILE A 322 15.78 18.18 22.94
C ILE A 322 16.39 16.81 23.21
N ASN A 323 15.79 16.02 24.10
CA ASN A 323 16.21 14.65 24.39
C ASN A 323 15.74 13.68 23.31
N ALA A 324 16.30 12.46 23.32
CA ALA A 324 15.91 11.38 22.41
C ALA A 324 14.45 10.90 22.61
N ASP A 325 13.83 11.25 23.75
CA ASP A 325 12.41 11.01 24.02
C ASP A 325 11.50 12.15 23.49
N GLY A 326 12.07 13.20 22.91
CA GLY A 326 11.36 14.35 22.38
C GLY A 326 11.09 15.47 23.39
N GLU A 327 11.58 15.38 24.63
CA GLU A 327 11.43 16.44 25.62
C GLU A 327 12.35 17.64 25.32
N ILE A 328 11.79 18.84 25.21
CA ILE A 328 12.49 20.12 25.04
C ILE A 328 12.61 20.82 26.39
N PHE A 329 13.81 21.24 26.76
CA PHE A 329 14.05 21.87 28.05
C PHE A 329 15.30 22.73 28.08
N ILE A 330 15.36 23.58 29.11
CA ILE A 330 16.47 24.50 29.38
C ILE A 330 17.53 23.81 30.24
N ASN A 331 18.76 23.76 29.72
CA ASN A 331 19.94 23.24 30.41
C ASN A 331 20.61 24.37 31.24
N GLY A 332 21.14 24.04 32.43
CA GLY A 332 21.94 24.97 33.23
C GLY A 332 21.57 25.06 34.73
N THR A 333 22.56 24.94 35.61
CA THR A 333 22.49 25.06 37.07
C THR A 333 23.02 26.42 37.52
N GLY A 334 22.13 27.31 37.96
CA GLY A 334 22.50 28.55 38.66
C GLY A 334 22.19 29.86 37.91
N GLY A 335 21.40 30.73 38.54
CA GLY A 335 21.38 32.18 38.31
C GLY A 335 20.83 32.76 37.00
N ILE A 336 20.68 31.97 35.93
CA ILE A 336 20.17 32.49 34.66
C ILE A 336 18.67 32.75 34.81
N GLY A 337 18.28 34.03 34.81
CA GLY A 337 16.88 34.43 34.78
C GLY A 337 16.15 33.70 33.66
N ASN A 338 15.14 32.92 34.02
CA ASN A 338 14.35 32.13 33.09
C ASN A 338 13.82 33.06 31.97
N PRO A 339 14.17 32.83 30.69
CA PRO A 339 13.87 33.77 29.61
C PRO A 339 12.37 34.06 29.54
N SER A 340 12.03 35.33 29.29
CA SER A 340 10.62 35.77 29.22
C SER A 340 9.89 35.15 28.02
N PHE A 341 10.61 34.91 26.92
CA PHE A 341 10.14 34.17 25.74
C PHE A 341 11.29 33.53 24.96
N LEU A 342 10.95 32.48 24.21
CA LEU A 342 11.84 31.65 23.41
C LEU A 342 11.22 31.47 22.02
N THR A 343 11.98 31.80 20.98
CA THR A 343 11.56 31.66 19.58
C THR A 343 12.29 30.51 18.92
N PHE A 344 11.51 29.58 18.38
CA PHE A 344 11.96 28.37 17.69
C PHE A 344 11.98 28.52 16.17
N ASP A 345 11.71 29.72 15.65
CA ASP A 345 11.74 29.98 14.20
C ASP A 345 13.13 29.69 13.61
N GLY A 346 13.17 28.78 12.65
CA GLY A 346 14.40 28.35 11.99
C GLY A 346 15.17 27.27 12.76
N VAL A 347 14.67 26.81 13.90
CA VAL A 347 15.25 25.66 14.61
C VAL A 347 14.97 24.40 13.82
N SER A 348 16.02 23.62 13.57
CA SER A 348 15.88 22.32 12.93
C SER A 348 16.83 21.30 13.54
N TYR A 349 16.42 20.04 13.51
CA TYR A 349 17.22 18.92 13.97
C TYR A 349 16.91 17.66 13.14
N PRO A 350 17.88 16.74 13.01
CA PRO A 350 17.67 15.50 12.29
C PRO A 350 16.67 14.62 13.05
N LEU A 351 15.75 14.02 12.29
CA LEU A 351 14.80 13.05 12.82
C LEU A 351 15.52 11.77 13.26
N GLY A 352 15.05 11.14 14.34
CA GLY A 352 15.49 9.79 14.68
C GLY A 352 15.07 8.77 13.63
N ALA A 353 15.97 7.84 13.30
CA ALA A 353 15.70 6.76 12.35
C ALA A 353 14.59 5.82 12.87
#